data_AF-A0A919IK41-F1
#
_entry.id   AF-A0A919IK41-F1
#
_cell.length_a   1.000
_cell.length_b   1.000
_cell.length_c   1.000
_cell.angle_alpha   90.00
_cell.angle_beta   90.00
_cell.angle_gamma   90.00
#
_symmetry.space_group_name_H-M   'P 1'
#
loop_
_entity.id
_entity.type
_entity.pdbx_description
1 polymer ?
#
loop_
_entity_poly.entity_id
_entity_poly.type
_entity_poly.pdbx_seq_one_letter_code
_entity_poly.pdbx_strand_id
1 'polypeptide(L)'
;MVEPISSVVVTKLVEAAAKFVSDYAVERAKVAAAVTQRREELAFERERRHEDAAGAERLERMRLAADAEAGRMAALRDRLRDAEQRLHETYPVRDGPGTLRTTLLQTGSEHSPLVVLLALPQSDADNPSWNGLRLRVHAELMQYQNQGLIRIRMPERPFQWPHAALYEYDLAGIPTLVLQIAVDRRYLSVYLGGCDLRVPGLQENMRIYGMRASSKEDWTEVEVTQINATSTTGQRFRLRRPEDEEDLRELDHELASRAISLVVATAIDAFYLMHREAYAEQIDNAITGASLVADDWPADLSMDLDLVVDPAYHLMHSAGRHLRRGNPDAAVRDLRRACVVLLGAPVPDETDTATVLRRAVLSTAPREHHRTKLYEVVTKLPESYAPRAELFYAITTPAPAPVALPPEPAPPVRPVRTPPMNRPAATPGYPHWTERNRRSPLDDD
;
A
#
# COMPACT_ATOMS: atom_id res chain seq x y z
N MET A 1 87.44 -43.21 -105.54
CA MET A 1 86.21 -44.02 -105.64
C MET A 1 85.53 -43.99 -104.28
N VAL A 2 84.30 -43.50 -104.20
CA VAL A 2 83.43 -43.60 -103.02
C VAL A 2 82.25 -44.47 -103.45
N GLU A 3 82.06 -45.63 -102.82
CA GLU A 3 80.92 -46.53 -103.07
C GLU A 3 79.68 -46.10 -102.26
N PRO A 4 78.45 -46.35 -102.75
CA PRO A 4 77.22 -45.97 -102.07
C PRO A 4 76.75 -47.03 -101.06
N ILE A 5 76.25 -46.58 -99.91
CA ILE A 5 75.69 -47.43 -98.84
C ILE A 5 74.28 -47.92 -99.23
N SER A 6 74.04 -49.22 -99.03
CA SER A 6 72.85 -50.02 -99.41
C SER A 6 71.55 -49.67 -98.65
N SER A 7 70.41 -49.73 -99.35
CA SER A 7 69.07 -49.31 -98.89
C SER A 7 68.47 -50.11 -97.72
N VAL A 8 69.02 -51.28 -97.40
CA VAL A 8 68.57 -52.14 -96.28
C VAL A 8 68.87 -51.50 -94.92
N VAL A 9 69.92 -50.69 -94.85
CA VAL A 9 70.31 -49.96 -93.63
C VAL A 9 69.28 -48.87 -93.31
N VAL A 10 68.68 -48.26 -94.34
CA VAL A 10 67.69 -47.19 -94.19
C VAL A 10 66.39 -47.72 -93.59
N THR A 11 65.88 -48.86 -94.05
CA THR A 11 64.60 -49.42 -93.55
C THR A 11 64.67 -49.84 -92.08
N LYS A 12 65.79 -50.46 -91.66
CA LYS A 12 66.01 -50.84 -90.25
C LYS A 12 66.19 -49.62 -89.34
N LEU A 13 66.79 -48.54 -89.86
CA LEU A 13 66.87 -47.25 -89.15
C LEU A 13 65.49 -46.62 -88.95
N VAL A 14 64.61 -46.70 -89.95
CA VAL A 14 63.23 -46.18 -89.87
C VAL A 14 62.38 -46.97 -88.87
N GLU A 15 62.47 -48.31 -88.86
CA GLU A 15 61.74 -49.15 -87.89
C GLU A 15 62.23 -48.95 -86.45
N ALA A 16 63.54 -48.86 -86.26
CA ALA A 16 64.13 -48.57 -84.95
C ALA A 16 63.75 -47.16 -84.46
N ALA A 17 63.72 -46.17 -85.37
CA ALA A 17 63.25 -44.82 -85.06
C ALA A 17 61.75 -44.81 -84.71
N ALA A 18 60.91 -45.55 -85.44
CA ALA A 18 59.47 -45.63 -85.15
C ALA A 18 59.18 -46.26 -83.78
N LYS A 19 59.92 -47.34 -83.43
CA LYS A 19 59.83 -47.96 -82.11
C LYS A 19 60.32 -47.02 -81.01
N PHE A 20 61.43 -46.33 -81.22
CA PHE A 20 61.94 -45.35 -80.26
C PHE A 20 60.95 -44.20 -80.04
N VAL A 21 60.32 -43.69 -81.10
CA VAL A 21 59.29 -42.64 -81.02
C VAL A 21 58.05 -43.15 -80.28
N SER A 22 57.63 -44.40 -80.52
CA SER A 22 56.50 -45.03 -79.81
C SER A 22 56.80 -45.24 -78.33
N ASP A 23 57.97 -45.80 -77.99
CA ASP A 23 58.40 -46.03 -76.61
C ASP A 23 58.58 -44.70 -75.87
N TYR A 24 59.13 -43.69 -76.54
CA TYR A 24 59.22 -42.32 -76.02
C TYR A 24 57.84 -41.67 -75.81
N ALA A 25 56.87 -41.91 -76.71
CA ALA A 25 55.50 -41.43 -76.56
C ALA A 25 54.78 -42.10 -75.38
N VAL A 26 54.97 -43.41 -75.18
CA VAL A 26 54.40 -44.16 -74.05
C VAL A 26 55.01 -43.71 -72.72
N GLU A 27 56.33 -43.56 -72.64
CA GLU A 27 56.97 -43.03 -71.43
C GLU A 27 56.57 -41.59 -71.14
N ARG A 28 56.47 -40.74 -72.18
CA ARG A 28 55.96 -39.37 -72.02
C ARG A 28 54.51 -39.36 -71.54
N ALA A 29 53.66 -40.29 -72.00
CA ALA A 29 52.28 -40.41 -71.53
C ALA A 29 52.20 -40.88 -70.07
N LYS A 30 53.04 -41.83 -69.65
CA LYS A 30 53.12 -42.26 -68.23
C LYS A 30 53.61 -41.14 -67.32
N VAL A 31 54.64 -40.39 -67.74
CA VAL A 31 55.13 -39.22 -67.01
C VAL A 31 54.05 -38.15 -66.94
N ALA A 32 53.33 -37.90 -68.03
CA ALA A 32 52.21 -36.95 -68.03
C ALA A 32 51.09 -37.38 -67.08
N ALA A 33 50.72 -38.67 -67.08
CA ALA A 33 49.70 -39.23 -66.18
C ALA A 33 50.11 -39.19 -64.70
N ALA A 34 51.38 -39.48 -64.40
CA ALA A 34 51.92 -39.36 -63.04
C ALA A 34 51.96 -37.89 -62.58
N VAL A 35 52.26 -36.95 -63.48
CA VAL A 35 52.22 -35.50 -63.19
C VAL A 35 50.79 -35.02 -62.96
N THR A 36 49.80 -35.50 -63.71
CA THR A 36 48.38 -35.14 -63.48
C THR A 36 47.86 -35.73 -62.18
N GLN A 37 48.13 -37.01 -61.90
CA GLN A 37 47.75 -37.65 -60.64
C GLN A 37 48.39 -36.94 -59.43
N ARG A 38 49.67 -36.58 -59.53
CA ARG A 38 50.35 -35.84 -58.46
C ARG A 38 49.79 -34.43 -58.27
N ARG A 39 49.32 -33.77 -59.35
CA ARG A 39 48.64 -32.48 -59.27
C ARG A 39 47.27 -32.59 -58.60
N GLU A 40 46.51 -33.64 -58.90
CA GLU A 40 45.20 -33.90 -58.30
C GLU A 40 45.33 -34.24 -56.81
N GLU A 41 46.29 -35.07 -56.43
CA GLU A 41 46.61 -35.35 -55.01
C GLU A 41 46.97 -34.07 -54.25
N LEU A 42 47.82 -33.22 -54.82
CA LEU A 42 48.19 -31.94 -54.21
C LEU A 42 47.02 -30.96 -54.14
N ALA A 43 46.10 -30.99 -55.12
CA ALA A 43 44.89 -30.17 -55.10
C ALA A 43 43.93 -30.62 -54.00
N PHE A 44 43.70 -31.93 -53.88
CA PHE A 44 42.87 -32.52 -52.83
C PHE A 44 43.45 -32.29 -51.43
N GLU A 45 44.78 -32.42 -51.25
CA GLU A 45 45.44 -32.09 -49.98
C GLU A 45 45.31 -30.61 -49.62
N ARG A 46 45.36 -29.71 -50.60
CA ARG A 46 45.14 -28.27 -50.37
C ARG A 46 43.70 -27.98 -49.98
N GLU A 47 42.75 -28.58 -50.68
CA GLU A 47 41.31 -28.44 -50.38
C GLU A 47 40.99 -28.95 -48.98
N ARG A 48 41.47 -30.14 -48.62
CA ARG A 48 41.34 -30.68 -47.27
C ARG A 48 41.96 -29.79 -46.20
N ARG A 49 43.15 -29.22 -46.44
CA ARG A 49 43.78 -28.26 -45.52
C ARG A 49 42.95 -26.97 -45.39
N HIS A 50 42.32 -26.50 -46.47
CA HIS A 50 41.43 -25.35 -46.43
C HIS A 50 40.15 -25.65 -45.64
N GLU A 51 39.56 -26.82 -45.80
CA GLU A 51 38.40 -27.27 -45.03
C GLU A 51 38.72 -27.45 -43.55
N ASP A 52 39.85 -28.08 -43.23
CA ASP A 52 40.31 -28.26 -41.85
C ASP A 52 40.60 -26.90 -41.20
N ALA A 53 41.23 -25.96 -41.92
CA ALA A 53 41.48 -24.60 -41.45
C ALA A 53 40.18 -23.81 -41.24
N ALA A 54 39.23 -23.91 -42.17
CA ALA A 54 37.92 -23.27 -42.05
C ALA A 54 37.09 -23.86 -40.89
N GLY A 55 37.18 -25.18 -40.67
CA GLY A 55 36.57 -25.87 -39.54
C GLY A 55 37.17 -25.44 -38.20
N ALA A 56 38.50 -25.35 -38.12
CA ALA A 56 39.21 -24.84 -36.95
C ALA A 56 38.84 -23.38 -36.65
N GLU A 57 38.83 -22.52 -37.66
CA GLU A 57 38.45 -21.10 -37.51
C GLU A 57 36.99 -20.96 -37.05
N ARG A 58 36.08 -21.78 -37.59
CA ARG A 58 34.67 -21.79 -37.17
C ARG A 58 34.52 -22.20 -35.71
N LEU A 59 35.25 -23.23 -35.29
CA LEU A 59 35.24 -23.72 -33.91
C LEU A 59 35.83 -22.69 -32.94
N GLU A 60 36.90 -22.00 -33.35
CA GLU A 60 37.49 -20.88 -32.60
C GLU A 60 36.52 -19.71 -32.46
N ARG A 61 35.83 -19.31 -33.53
CA ARG A 61 34.78 -18.27 -33.46
C ARG A 61 33.62 -18.67 -32.54
N MET A 62 33.18 -19.93 -32.60
CA MET A 62 32.14 -20.44 -31.68
C MET A 62 32.61 -20.41 -30.23
N ARG A 63 33.86 -20.79 -29.97
CA ARG A 63 34.44 -20.74 -28.62
C ARG A 63 34.52 -19.32 -28.09
N LEU A 64 35.04 -18.37 -28.88
CA LEU A 64 35.09 -16.95 -28.51
C LEU A 64 33.71 -16.37 -28.26
N ALA A 65 32.70 -16.75 -29.07
CA ALA A 65 31.32 -16.34 -28.86
C ALA A 65 30.73 -16.89 -27.56
N ALA A 66 30.97 -18.18 -27.27
CA ALA A 66 30.55 -18.81 -26.02
C ALA A 66 31.24 -18.19 -24.80
N ASP A 67 32.54 -17.91 -24.88
CA ASP A 67 33.29 -17.25 -23.81
C ASP A 67 32.78 -15.80 -23.58
N ALA A 68 32.46 -15.07 -24.66
CA ALA A 68 31.87 -13.73 -24.56
C ALA A 68 30.45 -13.74 -23.97
N GLU A 69 29.64 -14.75 -24.29
CA GLU A 69 28.31 -14.93 -23.70
C GLU A 69 28.40 -15.35 -22.23
N ALA A 70 29.29 -16.28 -21.88
CA ALA A 70 29.58 -16.65 -20.51
C ALA A 70 30.05 -15.44 -19.68
N GLY A 71 30.93 -14.61 -20.24
CA GLY A 71 31.38 -13.36 -19.62
C GLY A 71 30.24 -12.36 -19.40
N ARG A 72 29.33 -12.19 -20.37
CA ARG A 72 28.13 -11.34 -20.22
C ARG A 72 27.19 -11.85 -19.12
N MET A 73 26.95 -13.16 -19.07
CA MET A 73 26.10 -13.78 -18.05
C MET A 73 26.74 -13.69 -16.66
N ALA A 74 28.05 -13.87 -16.54
CA ALA A 74 28.77 -13.67 -15.29
C ALA A 74 28.64 -12.22 -14.80
N ALA A 75 28.89 -11.25 -15.67
CA ALA A 75 28.74 -9.83 -15.34
C ALA A 75 27.30 -9.46 -14.95
N LEU A 76 26.28 -10.05 -15.57
CA LEU A 76 24.88 -9.85 -15.18
C LEU A 76 24.61 -10.42 -13.79
N ARG A 77 25.07 -11.63 -13.48
CA ARG A 77 24.93 -12.22 -12.14
C ARG A 77 25.61 -11.38 -11.07
N ASP A 78 26.82 -10.88 -11.35
CA ASP A 78 27.54 -10.04 -10.42
C ASP A 78 26.80 -8.72 -10.17
N ARG A 79 26.25 -8.08 -11.23
CA ARG A 79 25.39 -6.89 -11.07
C ARG A 79 24.13 -7.17 -10.26
N LEU A 80 23.49 -8.32 -10.46
CA LEU A 80 22.31 -8.71 -9.69
C LEU A 80 22.65 -8.94 -8.21
N ARG A 81 23.78 -9.60 -7.92
CA ARG A 81 24.28 -9.77 -6.55
C ARG A 81 24.61 -8.44 -5.89
N ASP A 82 25.30 -7.54 -6.60
CA ASP A 82 25.60 -6.19 -6.10
C ASP A 82 24.31 -5.40 -5.83
N ALA A 83 23.31 -5.52 -6.70
CA ALA A 83 22.02 -4.85 -6.52
C ALA A 83 21.25 -5.42 -5.31
N GLU A 84 21.24 -6.74 -5.14
CA GLU A 84 20.62 -7.42 -4.00
C GLU A 84 21.32 -7.05 -2.68
N GLN A 85 22.66 -7.03 -2.67
CA GLN A 85 23.43 -6.62 -1.52
C GLN A 85 23.16 -5.16 -1.15
N ARG A 86 23.19 -4.24 -2.12
CA ARG A 86 22.83 -2.83 -1.88
C ARG A 86 21.42 -2.69 -1.36
N LEU A 87 20.46 -3.43 -1.91
CA LEU A 87 19.09 -3.44 -1.42
C LEU A 87 19.06 -3.83 0.06
N HIS A 88 19.72 -4.94 0.45
CA HIS A 88 19.81 -5.37 1.84
C HIS A 88 20.54 -4.38 2.76
N GLU A 89 21.49 -3.60 2.25
CA GLU A 89 22.22 -2.57 3.01
C GLU A 89 21.38 -1.31 3.22
N THR A 90 20.58 -0.90 2.24
CA THR A 90 19.75 0.31 2.30
C THR A 90 18.31 0.05 2.75
N TYR A 91 17.90 -1.22 2.86
CA TYR A 91 16.51 -1.57 3.17
C TYR A 91 16.08 -1.00 4.53
N PRO A 92 14.87 -0.43 4.66
CA PRO A 92 14.41 0.18 5.90
C PRO A 92 14.28 -0.80 7.08
N VAL A 93 14.00 -2.07 6.76
CA VAL A 93 13.85 -3.17 7.72
C VAL A 93 15.15 -3.97 7.80
N ARG A 94 15.74 -4.10 9.00
CA ARG A 94 17.05 -4.74 9.18
C ARG A 94 17.10 -6.18 8.67
N ASP A 95 16.02 -6.94 8.89
CA ASP A 95 15.94 -8.35 8.50
C ASP A 95 15.73 -8.55 7.00
N GLY A 96 15.51 -7.46 6.25
CA GLY A 96 15.44 -7.45 4.79
C GLY A 96 14.01 -7.50 4.23
N PRO A 97 13.89 -7.56 2.89
CA PRO A 97 12.59 -7.51 2.20
C PRO A 97 11.64 -8.66 2.57
N GLY A 98 10.35 -8.35 2.75
CA GLY A 98 9.27 -9.30 3.01
C GLY A 98 9.11 -9.74 4.49
N THR A 99 10.05 -9.36 5.34
CA THR A 99 10.05 -9.73 6.77
C THR A 99 8.99 -8.97 7.56
N LEU A 100 8.76 -7.69 7.23
CA LEU A 100 7.72 -6.88 7.85
C LEU A 100 6.34 -7.41 7.47
N ARG A 101 6.12 -7.77 6.19
CA ARG A 101 4.87 -8.39 5.73
C ARG A 101 4.54 -9.65 6.51
N THR A 102 5.52 -10.54 6.65
CA THR A 102 5.37 -11.79 7.40
C THR A 102 4.94 -11.51 8.84
N THR A 103 5.57 -10.53 9.49
CA THR A 103 5.22 -10.09 10.84
C THR A 103 3.82 -9.48 10.93
N LEU A 104 3.41 -8.72 9.92
CA LEU A 104 2.10 -8.07 9.87
C LEU A 104 0.98 -9.11 9.70
N LEU A 105 1.14 -10.04 8.75
CA LEU A 105 0.15 -11.07 8.43
C LEU A 105 -0.06 -12.10 9.55
N GLN A 106 0.97 -12.42 10.33
CA GLN A 106 0.87 -13.36 11.45
C GLN A 106 -0.06 -12.89 12.57
N THR A 107 -0.41 -11.61 12.61
CA THR A 107 -1.17 -11.01 13.72
C THR A 107 -2.67 -10.95 13.41
N GLY A 108 -3.14 -11.80 12.49
CA GLY A 108 -4.47 -11.80 11.88
C GLY A 108 -5.62 -11.52 12.85
N SER A 109 -6.19 -10.33 12.72
CA SER A 109 -7.54 -10.00 13.19
C SER A 109 -8.45 -9.82 11.97
N GLU A 110 -9.73 -10.14 12.11
CA GLU A 110 -10.76 -9.90 11.07
C GLU A 110 -10.83 -8.44 10.62
N HIS A 111 -10.32 -7.52 11.45
CA HIS A 111 -10.14 -6.11 11.14
C HIS A 111 -8.65 -5.79 11.30
N SER A 112 -7.89 -5.83 10.21
CA SER A 112 -6.47 -5.48 10.27
C SER A 112 -6.33 -3.98 10.60
N PRO A 113 -5.62 -3.61 11.69
CA PRO A 113 -5.43 -2.21 12.04
C PRO A 113 -4.60 -1.49 10.99
N LEU A 114 -4.80 -0.17 10.85
CA LEU A 114 -3.98 0.65 9.97
C LEU A 114 -2.51 0.60 10.41
N VAL A 115 -1.60 0.24 9.50
CA VAL A 115 -0.17 0.24 9.82
C VAL A 115 0.33 1.67 9.74
N VAL A 116 1.05 2.12 10.77
CA VAL A 116 1.70 3.44 10.79
C VAL A 116 3.21 3.23 10.82
N LEU A 117 3.88 3.55 9.71
CA LEU A 117 5.34 3.58 9.65
C LEU A 117 5.84 4.94 10.11
N LEU A 118 6.46 4.97 11.29
CA LEU A 118 7.12 6.16 11.83
C LEU A 118 8.57 6.18 11.34
N ALA A 119 8.81 6.84 10.21
CA ALA A 119 10.15 6.96 9.64
C ALA A 119 11.08 7.72 10.60
N LEU A 120 12.37 7.40 10.57
CA LEU A 120 13.37 8.21 11.26
C LEU A 120 13.31 9.65 10.73
N PRO A 121 13.42 10.66 11.62
CA PRO A 121 13.51 12.03 11.15
C PRO A 121 14.67 12.16 10.18
N GLN A 122 14.44 12.81 9.05
CA GLN A 122 15.55 13.29 8.22
C GLN A 122 16.09 14.53 8.93
N SER A 123 17.01 14.34 9.87
CA SER A 123 17.80 15.44 10.41
C SER A 123 19.04 15.61 9.55
N ASP A 124 19.46 16.85 9.34
CA ASP A 124 20.87 17.11 9.07
C ASP A 124 21.68 16.44 10.18
N ALA A 125 22.75 15.73 9.83
CA ALA A 125 23.62 15.07 10.81
C ALA A 125 24.16 16.04 11.87
N ASP A 126 24.12 17.35 11.57
CA ASP A 126 24.59 18.46 12.38
C ASP A 126 23.57 18.99 13.41
N ASN A 127 22.32 18.49 13.45
CA ASN A 127 21.31 19.01 14.37
C ASN A 127 20.75 17.96 15.36
N PRO A 128 21.49 17.67 16.46
CA PRO A 128 21.06 16.70 17.48
C PRO A 128 19.87 17.17 18.34
N SER A 129 19.37 18.40 18.15
CA SER A 129 18.35 18.99 19.02
C SER A 129 17.02 18.24 19.02
N TRP A 130 16.72 17.50 17.95
CA TRP A 130 15.47 16.74 17.79
C TRP A 130 15.61 15.24 18.08
N ASN A 131 16.76 14.83 18.64
CA ASN A 131 16.97 13.47 19.08
C ASN A 131 15.95 13.11 20.16
N GLY A 132 15.23 11.99 19.95
CA GLY A 132 14.20 11.52 20.88
C GLY A 132 12.77 11.94 20.53
N LEU A 133 12.55 12.89 19.61
CA LEU A 133 11.20 13.23 19.14
C LEU A 133 10.44 12.00 18.64
N ARG A 134 11.11 11.11 17.89
CA ARG A 134 10.52 9.86 17.40
C ARG A 134 9.93 9.01 18.53
N LEU A 135 10.63 8.89 19.65
CA LEU A 135 10.18 8.10 20.80
C LEU A 135 8.99 8.77 21.51
N ARG A 136 8.97 10.11 21.58
CA ARG A 136 7.83 10.86 22.13
C ARG A 136 6.59 10.72 21.26
N VAL A 137 6.72 10.90 19.95
CA VAL A 137 5.63 10.67 19.00
C VAL A 137 5.13 9.23 19.11
N HIS A 138 6.03 8.24 19.15
CA HIS A 138 5.64 6.86 19.37
C HIS A 138 4.83 6.69 20.66
N ALA A 139 5.27 7.28 21.78
CA ALA A 139 4.57 7.22 23.05
C ALA A 139 3.17 7.85 22.99
N GLU A 140 3.00 9.00 22.35
CA GLU A 140 1.69 9.64 22.15
C GLU A 140 0.76 8.79 21.28
N LEU A 141 1.29 8.13 20.26
CA LEU A 141 0.50 7.28 19.37
C LEU A 141 0.11 5.93 20.00
N MET A 142 0.77 5.51 21.08
CA MET A 142 0.46 4.23 21.76
C MET A 142 -0.99 4.15 22.22
N GLN A 143 -1.64 5.27 22.53
CA GLN A 143 -3.06 5.27 22.90
C GLN A 143 -3.95 4.69 21.78
N TYR A 144 -3.67 5.02 20.52
CA TYR A 144 -4.42 4.52 19.36
C TYR A 144 -4.09 3.05 19.08
N GLN A 145 -2.83 2.65 19.31
CA GLN A 145 -2.44 1.24 19.23
C GLN A 145 -3.12 0.39 20.30
N ASN A 146 -3.22 0.89 21.53
CA ASN A 146 -3.88 0.21 22.64
C ASN A 146 -5.40 0.07 22.42
N GLN A 147 -6.00 0.99 21.66
CA GLN A 147 -7.40 0.89 21.20
C GLN A 147 -7.57 -0.06 20.00
N GLY A 148 -6.48 -0.61 19.45
CA GLY A 148 -6.51 -1.48 18.27
C GLY A 148 -6.80 -0.74 16.96
N LEU A 149 -6.63 0.58 16.91
CA LEU A 149 -6.84 1.38 15.70
C LEU A 149 -5.62 1.40 14.79
N ILE A 150 -4.42 1.36 15.35
CA ILE A 150 -3.20 1.38 14.55
C ILE A 150 -2.22 0.32 15.01
N ARG A 151 -1.28 -0.01 14.12
CA ARG A 151 -0.08 -0.75 14.46
C ARG A 151 1.15 0.05 14.08
N ILE A 152 1.85 0.52 15.10
CA ILE A 152 3.03 1.36 14.90
C ILE A 152 4.22 0.45 14.59
N ARG A 153 4.99 0.86 13.58
CA ARG A 153 6.25 0.25 13.19
C ARG A 153 7.28 1.35 13.01
N MET A 154 8.44 1.14 13.62
CA MET A 154 9.57 2.05 13.53
C MET A 154 10.67 1.35 12.73
N PRO A 155 10.85 1.69 11.45
CA PRO A 155 11.97 1.15 10.67
C PRO A 155 13.31 1.41 11.36
N GLU A 156 14.21 0.44 11.28
CA GLU A 156 15.53 0.52 11.91
C GLU A 156 16.47 1.43 11.13
N ARG A 157 16.24 1.59 9.82
CA ARG A 157 17.07 2.43 8.95
C ARG A 157 16.27 3.62 8.37
N PRO A 158 16.95 4.75 8.13
CA PRO A 158 16.32 5.91 7.51
C PRO A 158 15.98 5.59 6.06
N PHE A 159 14.87 6.15 5.58
CA PHE A 159 14.44 5.98 4.20
C PHE A 159 13.60 7.19 3.75
N GLN A 160 13.44 7.34 2.44
CA GLN A 160 12.56 8.34 1.85
C GLN A 160 11.32 7.64 1.29
N TRP A 161 10.15 8.23 1.51
CA TRP A 161 8.92 7.76 0.89
C TRP A 161 8.64 8.60 -0.37
N PRO A 162 8.23 7.99 -1.50
CA PRO A 162 7.97 6.56 -1.72
C PRO A 162 9.23 5.70 -1.81
N HIS A 163 9.16 4.47 -1.28
CA HIS A 163 10.23 3.48 -1.40
C HIS A 163 9.71 2.22 -2.12
N ALA A 164 10.06 2.07 -3.39
CA ALA A 164 9.49 1.05 -4.27
C ALA A 164 9.61 -0.38 -3.72
N ALA A 165 10.82 -0.79 -3.30
CA ALA A 165 11.02 -2.14 -2.78
C ALA A 165 10.28 -2.40 -1.44
N LEU A 166 10.20 -1.40 -0.55
CA LEU A 166 9.44 -1.50 0.70
C LEU A 166 7.96 -1.71 0.40
N TYR A 167 7.43 -0.98 -0.58
CA TYR A 167 6.06 -1.20 -1.03
C TYR A 167 5.87 -2.58 -1.63
N GLU A 168 6.66 -2.95 -2.63
CA GLU A 168 6.52 -4.20 -3.38
C GLU A 168 6.61 -5.44 -2.47
N TYR A 169 7.66 -5.50 -1.64
CA TYR A 169 7.91 -6.69 -0.82
C TYR A 169 7.11 -6.69 0.48
N ASP A 170 6.90 -5.54 1.11
CA ASP A 170 6.38 -5.49 2.48
C ASP A 170 4.96 -4.92 2.65
N LEU A 171 4.57 -3.92 1.86
CA LEU A 171 3.36 -3.13 2.14
C LEU A 171 2.24 -3.29 1.11
N ALA A 172 2.52 -3.85 -0.07
CA ALA A 172 1.54 -3.97 -1.14
C ALA A 172 0.32 -4.78 -0.69
N GLY A 173 -0.85 -4.13 -0.73
CA GLY A 173 -2.13 -4.66 -0.26
C GLY A 173 -2.35 -4.54 1.24
N ILE A 174 -1.49 -3.81 1.96
CA ILE A 174 -1.62 -3.53 3.39
C ILE A 174 -1.80 -2.02 3.55
N PRO A 175 -2.99 -1.55 4.00
CA PRO A 175 -3.22 -0.13 4.27
C PRO A 175 -2.18 0.40 5.25
N THR A 176 -1.35 1.31 4.76
CA THR A 176 -0.19 1.82 5.50
C THR A 176 -0.10 3.32 5.38
N LEU A 177 -0.05 4.01 6.51
CA LEU A 177 0.28 5.42 6.63
C LEU A 177 1.78 5.55 6.90
N VAL A 178 2.48 6.35 6.10
CA VAL A 178 3.90 6.66 6.30
C VAL A 178 4.03 8.08 6.82
N LEU A 179 4.54 8.20 8.04
CA LEU A 179 4.80 9.47 8.70
C LEU A 179 6.29 9.77 8.60
N GLN A 180 6.63 10.85 7.87
CA GLN A 180 8.00 11.36 7.82
C GLN A 180 8.08 12.73 8.48
N ILE A 181 9.10 12.92 9.32
CA ILE A 181 9.39 14.18 10.00
C ILE A 181 10.70 14.69 9.42
N ALA A 182 10.71 15.89 8.86
CA ALA A 182 11.94 16.55 8.45
C ALA A 182 12.16 17.77 9.34
N VAL A 183 13.41 18.00 9.73
CA VAL A 183 13.79 19.17 10.49
C VAL A 183 14.90 19.90 9.74
N ASP A 184 14.63 21.13 9.35
CA ASP A 184 15.61 22.05 8.79
C ASP A 184 15.78 23.24 9.74
N ARG A 185 16.96 23.36 10.36
CA ARG A 185 17.30 24.41 11.35
C ARG A 185 16.29 24.48 12.51
N ARG A 186 15.34 25.43 12.42
CA ARG A 186 14.25 25.69 13.38
C ARG A 186 12.89 25.39 12.79
N TYR A 187 12.82 24.61 11.73
CA TYR A 187 11.59 24.34 11.02
C TYR A 187 11.32 22.85 10.97
N LEU A 188 10.26 22.43 11.64
CA LEU A 188 9.74 21.07 11.62
C LEU A 188 8.69 20.95 10.54
N SER A 189 8.82 19.97 9.66
CA SER A 189 7.85 19.64 8.63
C SER A 189 7.37 18.21 8.79
N VAL A 190 6.06 18.03 8.78
CA VAL A 190 5.41 16.73 8.87
C VAL A 190 4.85 16.37 7.50
N TYR A 191 5.22 15.19 7.04
CA TYR A 191 4.78 14.64 5.78
C TYR A 191 4.00 13.34 6.01
N LEU A 192 2.89 13.21 5.31
CA LEU A 192 2.11 11.98 5.26
C LEU A 192 2.10 11.46 3.83
N GLY A 193 2.47 10.19 3.70
CA GLY A 193 2.26 9.39 2.51
C GLY A 193 1.67 8.06 2.91
N GLY A 194 1.65 7.11 1.99
CA GLY A 194 1.17 5.78 2.33
C GLY A 194 0.95 4.91 1.11
N CYS A 195 0.34 3.76 1.36
CA CYS A 195 -0.16 2.90 0.31
C CYS A 195 -1.48 2.27 0.71
N ASP A 196 -2.28 1.95 -0.31
CA ASP A 196 -3.52 1.20 -0.17
C ASP A 196 -4.51 1.79 0.87
N LEU A 197 -4.48 3.13 1.06
CA LEU A 197 -5.29 3.85 2.06
C LEU A 197 -6.74 4.11 1.62
N ARG A 198 -6.98 4.22 0.31
CA ARG A 198 -8.31 4.44 -0.29
C ARG A 198 -8.43 3.66 -1.61
N VAL A 199 -7.40 3.79 -2.43
CA VAL A 199 -7.25 3.04 -3.68
C VAL A 199 -5.95 2.24 -3.63
N PRO A 200 -5.90 1.07 -4.29
CA PRO A 200 -4.67 0.31 -4.37
C PRO A 200 -3.54 1.12 -4.98
N GLY A 201 -2.34 1.00 -4.41
CA GLY A 201 -1.14 1.66 -4.91
C GLY A 201 -0.48 2.62 -3.93
N LEU A 202 0.58 3.25 -4.42
CA LEU A 202 1.40 4.22 -3.70
C LEU A 202 0.74 5.60 -3.69
N GLN A 203 0.76 6.26 -2.53
CA GLN A 203 0.47 7.67 -2.37
C GLN A 203 1.76 8.40 -2.04
N GLU A 204 2.08 9.44 -2.81
CA GLU A 204 3.26 10.27 -2.59
C GLU A 204 3.22 10.97 -1.24
N ASN A 205 4.41 11.32 -0.75
CA ASN A 205 4.53 12.00 0.53
C ASN A 205 4.18 13.48 0.37
N MET A 206 3.12 13.93 1.05
CA MET A 206 2.70 15.32 1.01
C MET A 206 3.05 16.02 2.32
N ARG A 207 3.53 17.25 2.24
CA ARG A 207 3.71 18.08 3.44
C ARG A 207 2.35 18.54 3.94
N ILE A 208 1.94 18.04 5.12
CA ILE A 208 0.64 18.35 5.71
C ILE A 208 0.74 19.44 6.76
N TYR A 209 1.87 19.51 7.46
CA TYR A 209 2.06 20.47 8.54
C TYR A 209 3.50 21.00 8.59
N GLY A 210 3.63 22.24 9.06
CA GLY A 210 4.91 22.88 9.26
C GLY A 210 4.86 23.79 10.48
N MET A 211 5.85 23.66 11.35
CA MET A 211 5.99 24.47 12.56
C MET A 211 7.38 25.07 12.60
N ARG A 212 7.46 26.36 12.93
CA ARG A 212 8.72 26.98 13.30
C ARG A 212 8.89 26.82 14.80
N ALA A 213 10.04 26.29 15.23
CA ALA A 213 10.43 26.24 16.63
C ALA A 213 10.42 27.65 17.22
N SER A 214 9.81 27.76 18.40
CA SER A 214 9.64 29.04 19.09
C SER A 214 10.97 29.55 19.62
N SER A 215 11.04 30.86 19.89
CA SER A 215 12.10 31.43 20.71
C SER A 215 11.68 31.44 22.18
N LYS A 216 12.64 31.60 23.10
CA LYS A 216 12.32 31.69 24.55
C LYS A 216 11.37 32.84 24.89
N GLU A 217 11.44 33.92 24.11
CA GLU A 217 10.66 35.13 24.30
C GLU A 217 9.19 34.96 23.91
N ASP A 218 8.89 33.97 23.06
CA ASP A 218 7.53 33.68 22.59
C ASP A 218 6.68 32.98 23.66
N TRP A 219 7.29 32.51 24.76
CA TRP A 219 6.62 31.69 25.77
C TRP A 219 6.20 32.48 27.01
N THR A 220 4.90 32.45 27.29
CA THR A 220 4.29 32.98 28.51
C THR A 220 3.97 31.89 29.53
N GLU A 221 3.88 32.27 30.82
CA GLU A 221 3.45 31.36 31.90
C GLU A 221 2.05 30.79 31.67
N VAL A 222 1.17 31.55 31.02
CA VAL A 222 -0.21 31.14 30.72
C VAL A 222 -0.21 30.00 29.71
N GLU A 223 0.55 30.11 28.63
CA GLU A 223 0.65 29.08 27.59
C GLU A 223 1.27 27.79 28.13
N VAL A 224 2.35 27.89 28.90
CA VAL A 224 2.98 26.72 29.53
C VAL A 224 2.02 26.05 30.53
N THR A 225 1.27 26.83 31.30
CA THR A 225 0.25 26.30 32.22
C THR A 225 -0.85 25.56 31.46
N GLN A 226 -1.30 26.10 30.33
CA GLN A 226 -2.31 25.45 29.48
C GLN A 226 -1.80 24.13 28.90
N ILE A 227 -0.57 24.10 28.38
CA ILE A 227 0.07 22.87 27.87
C ILE A 227 0.14 21.81 28.97
N ASN A 228 0.61 22.18 30.16
CA ASN A 228 0.70 21.27 31.30
C ASN A 228 -0.66 20.74 31.75
N ALA A 229 -1.73 21.52 31.62
CA ALA A 229 -3.07 21.12 32.03
C ALA A 229 -3.68 20.01 31.16
N THR A 230 -3.24 19.87 29.91
CA THR A 230 -3.78 18.88 28.96
C THR A 230 -2.81 17.78 28.55
N SER A 231 -1.61 17.72 29.15
CA SER A 231 -0.62 16.70 28.82
C SER A 231 -1.15 15.30 29.15
N THR A 232 -1.31 14.47 28.12
CA THR A 232 -1.73 13.07 28.17
C THR A 232 -0.60 12.14 28.62
N THR A 233 0.65 12.53 28.39
CA THR A 233 1.87 11.88 28.87
C THR A 233 2.08 12.22 30.35
N GLY A 234 1.24 11.62 31.19
CA GLY A 234 1.12 11.92 32.62
C GLY A 234 2.41 12.27 33.36
N GLN A 235 2.37 13.39 34.07
CA GLN A 235 3.14 13.70 35.30
C GLN A 235 4.68 13.68 35.25
N ARG A 236 5.34 13.27 34.16
CA ARG A 236 6.80 13.07 34.17
C ARG A 236 7.61 14.35 34.04
N PHE A 237 7.10 15.38 33.38
CA PHE A 237 7.77 16.67 33.26
C PHE A 237 6.73 17.77 33.33
N ARG A 238 6.67 18.49 34.46
CA ARG A 238 6.01 19.80 34.46
C ARG A 238 6.90 20.74 33.68
N LEU A 239 6.43 21.13 32.49
CA LEU A 239 7.13 22.11 31.68
C LEU A 239 7.09 23.45 32.41
N ARG A 240 8.16 24.21 32.31
CA ARG A 240 8.27 25.56 32.86
C ARG A 240 8.57 26.52 31.72
N ARG A 241 8.37 27.82 31.96
CA ARG A 241 8.83 28.83 31.02
C ARG A 241 10.33 28.63 30.76
N PRO A 242 10.77 28.65 29.49
CA PRO A 242 12.14 28.27 29.18
C PRO A 242 13.15 29.31 29.66
N GLU A 243 14.04 28.90 30.56
CA GLU A 243 15.15 29.74 31.04
C GLU A 243 16.40 29.49 30.17
N ASP A 244 16.61 28.24 29.78
CA ASP A 244 17.73 27.79 28.96
C ASP A 244 17.29 27.12 27.64
N GLU A 245 18.27 26.73 26.82
CA GLU A 245 18.03 26.05 25.54
C GLU A 245 17.55 24.60 25.72
N GLU A 246 17.68 24.01 26.91
CA GLU A 246 17.19 22.67 27.21
C GLU A 246 15.69 22.71 27.50
N ASP A 247 15.25 23.64 28.36
CA ASP A 247 13.83 23.88 28.61
C ASP A 247 13.07 24.22 27.31
N LEU A 248 13.68 25.04 26.44
CA LEU A 248 13.07 25.39 25.14
C LEU A 248 12.93 24.16 24.24
N ARG A 249 13.96 23.31 24.16
CA ARG A 249 13.91 22.06 23.37
C ARG A 249 12.83 21.11 23.90
N GLU A 250 12.67 21.01 25.21
CA GLU A 250 11.64 20.18 25.82
C GLU A 250 10.22 20.65 25.48
N LEU A 251 9.99 21.97 25.52
CA LEU A 251 8.73 22.57 25.07
C LEU A 251 8.48 22.36 23.58
N ASP A 252 9.50 22.58 22.73
CA ASP A 252 9.40 22.36 21.28
C ASP A 252 9.11 20.89 20.94
N HIS A 253 9.71 19.95 21.69
CA HIS A 253 9.43 18.52 21.57
C HIS A 253 8.00 18.15 21.94
N GLU A 254 7.47 18.73 23.03
CA GLU A 254 6.09 18.51 23.46
C GLU A 254 5.09 19.07 22.45
N LEU A 255 5.32 20.30 21.96
CA LEU A 255 4.47 20.87 20.92
C LEU A 255 4.50 20.03 19.64
N ALA A 256 5.69 19.64 19.20
CA ALA A 256 5.86 18.84 18.01
C ALA A 256 5.17 17.48 18.14
N SER A 257 5.32 16.78 19.27
CA SER A 257 4.68 15.48 19.49
C SER A 257 3.16 15.59 19.44
N ARG A 258 2.58 16.62 20.07
CA ARG A 258 1.13 16.90 20.05
C ARG A 258 0.63 17.21 18.64
N ALA A 259 1.33 18.11 17.93
CA ALA A 259 0.96 18.47 16.57
C ALA A 259 1.02 17.26 15.62
N ILE A 260 2.07 16.45 15.72
CA ILE A 260 2.21 15.22 14.93
C ILE A 260 1.12 14.21 15.30
N SER A 261 0.83 14.03 16.59
CA SER A 261 -0.24 13.13 17.06
C SER A 261 -1.61 13.55 16.50
N LEU A 262 -1.91 14.86 16.49
CA LEU A 262 -3.13 15.40 15.90
C LEU A 262 -3.21 15.14 14.38
N VAL A 263 -2.11 15.34 13.65
CA VAL A 263 -2.02 15.05 12.21
C VAL A 263 -2.30 13.56 11.96
N VAL A 264 -1.69 12.67 12.75
CA VAL A 264 -1.92 11.22 12.64
C VAL A 264 -3.35 10.85 13.01
N ALA A 265 -3.91 11.41 14.09
CA ALA A 265 -5.30 11.16 14.50
C ALA A 265 -6.29 11.56 13.39
N THR A 266 -6.05 12.69 12.72
CA THR A 266 -6.87 13.14 11.58
C THR A 266 -6.78 12.16 10.41
N ALA A 267 -5.59 11.60 10.13
CA ALA A 267 -5.41 10.60 9.09
C ALA A 267 -6.06 9.25 9.45
N ILE A 268 -5.99 8.84 10.72
CA ILE A 268 -6.69 7.67 11.26
C ILE A 268 -8.20 7.85 11.09
N ASP A 269 -8.73 9.02 11.45
CA ASP A 269 -10.16 9.33 11.32
C ASP A 269 -10.60 9.27 9.85
N ALA A 270 -9.87 9.93 8.95
CA ALA A 270 -10.16 9.89 7.52
C ALA A 270 -10.17 8.43 7.00
N PHE A 271 -9.17 7.63 7.37
CA PHE A 271 -9.12 6.21 6.99
C PHE A 271 -10.34 5.46 7.54
N TYR A 272 -10.62 5.50 8.84
CA TYR A 272 -11.67 4.68 9.40
C TYR A 272 -13.09 5.16 9.05
N LEU A 273 -13.30 6.45 8.85
CA LEU A 273 -14.58 6.97 8.33
C LEU A 273 -14.90 6.38 6.95
N MET A 274 -13.89 6.13 6.11
CA MET A 274 -14.05 5.50 4.79
C MET A 274 -14.20 3.97 4.82
N HIS A 275 -13.95 3.31 5.97
CA HIS A 275 -13.87 1.83 6.00
C HIS A 275 -14.67 1.16 7.13
N ARG A 276 -15.16 1.92 8.11
CA ARG A 276 -15.74 1.36 9.33
C ARG A 276 -17.02 2.07 9.74
N GLU A 277 -18.10 1.31 9.82
CA GLU A 277 -19.36 1.76 10.42
C GLU A 277 -19.18 2.03 11.92
N ALA A 278 -19.97 2.96 12.46
CA ALA A 278 -19.94 3.32 13.89
C ALA A 278 -18.55 3.69 14.42
N TYR A 279 -17.67 4.24 13.57
CA TYR A 279 -16.34 4.62 13.99
C TYR A 279 -16.38 5.82 14.93
N ALA A 280 -15.87 5.64 16.15
CA ALA A 280 -15.72 6.72 17.11
C ALA A 280 -14.50 7.59 16.73
N GLU A 281 -14.77 8.77 16.20
CA GLU A 281 -13.75 9.74 15.76
C GLU A 281 -12.80 10.13 16.90
N GLN A 282 -11.50 10.08 16.64
CA GLN A 282 -10.42 10.29 17.61
C GLN A 282 -9.91 11.72 17.67
N ILE A 283 -10.17 12.52 16.63
CA ILE A 283 -9.67 13.89 16.56
C ILE A 283 -10.12 14.74 17.74
N ASP A 284 -11.32 14.50 18.28
CA ASP A 284 -11.83 15.20 19.46
C ASP A 284 -10.93 14.98 20.70
N ASN A 285 -10.46 13.75 20.88
CA ASN A 285 -9.53 13.40 21.96
C ASN A 285 -8.15 14.00 21.68
N ALA A 286 -7.70 13.94 20.43
CA ALA A 286 -6.41 14.49 20.01
C ALA A 286 -6.33 16.01 20.21
N ILE A 287 -7.39 16.75 19.87
CA ILE A 287 -7.50 18.21 20.06
C ILE A 287 -7.47 18.56 21.54
N THR A 288 -8.24 17.83 22.35
CA THR A 288 -8.28 18.04 23.80
C THR A 288 -6.88 17.84 24.39
N GLY A 289 -6.16 16.78 23.99
CA GLY A 289 -4.78 16.54 24.40
C GLY A 289 -3.81 17.61 23.89
N ALA A 290 -3.99 18.06 22.65
CA ALA A 290 -3.19 19.11 22.02
C ALA A 290 -3.41 20.51 22.63
N SER A 291 -4.36 20.70 23.54
CA SER A 291 -4.68 22.00 24.15
C SER A 291 -5.21 23.04 23.16
N LEU A 292 -5.72 22.61 22.00
CA LEU A 292 -6.24 23.51 20.97
C LEU A 292 -7.64 24.02 21.31
N VAL A 293 -7.94 25.24 20.87
CA VAL A 293 -9.26 25.84 21.07
C VAL A 293 -10.25 25.16 20.13
N ALA A 294 -11.47 24.90 20.63
CA ALA A 294 -12.46 24.11 19.92
C ALA A 294 -12.87 24.69 18.55
N ASP A 295 -12.67 26.00 18.31
CA ASP A 295 -13.14 26.73 17.13
C ASP A 295 -12.19 26.73 15.93
N ASP A 296 -10.96 26.23 16.07
CA ASP A 296 -9.90 26.38 15.06
C ASP A 296 -10.03 25.43 13.83
N TRP A 297 -11.10 24.63 13.73
CA TRP A 297 -11.23 23.60 12.70
C TRP A 297 -12.70 23.30 12.29
N PRO A 298 -12.97 22.74 11.09
CA PRO A 298 -14.34 22.45 10.64
C PRO A 298 -15.02 21.35 11.45
N ALA A 299 -16.24 21.56 11.95
CA ALA A 299 -16.94 20.57 12.78
C ALA A 299 -17.20 19.23 12.05
N ASP A 300 -17.35 19.26 10.73
CA ASP A 300 -17.54 18.11 9.84
C ASP A 300 -16.22 17.53 9.30
N LEU A 301 -15.07 18.01 9.78
CA LEU A 301 -13.75 17.65 9.27
C LEU A 301 -13.53 17.91 7.77
N SER A 302 -14.44 18.66 7.12
CA SER A 302 -14.47 18.80 5.65
C SER A 302 -14.51 17.46 4.91
N MET A 303 -15.05 16.41 5.55
CA MET A 303 -15.22 15.10 4.92
C MET A 303 -16.42 15.13 3.97
N ASP A 304 -16.20 14.66 2.75
CA ASP A 304 -17.29 14.42 1.81
C ASP A 304 -18.14 13.24 2.32
N LEU A 305 -19.43 13.50 2.58
CA LEU A 305 -20.35 12.50 3.15
C LEU A 305 -20.49 11.28 2.25
N ASP A 306 -20.29 11.42 0.94
CA ASP A 306 -20.34 10.32 -0.02
C ASP A 306 -19.17 9.33 0.14
N LEU A 307 -18.10 9.74 0.82
CA LEU A 307 -16.94 8.90 1.12
C LEU A 307 -17.03 8.24 2.50
N VAL A 308 -17.95 8.67 3.36
CA VAL A 308 -18.10 8.15 4.72
C VAL A 308 -19.00 6.91 4.69
N VAL A 309 -18.55 5.82 5.31
CA VAL A 309 -19.30 4.55 5.36
C VAL A 309 -20.58 4.67 6.19
N ASP A 310 -20.52 5.47 7.27
CA ASP A 310 -21.66 5.77 8.13
C ASP A 310 -21.85 7.29 8.28
N PRO A 311 -22.43 7.96 7.25
CA PRO A 311 -22.53 9.42 7.22
C PRO A 311 -23.48 9.95 8.31
N ALA A 312 -24.49 9.16 8.72
CA ALA A 312 -25.38 9.54 9.80
C ALA A 312 -24.65 9.61 11.14
N TYR A 313 -23.82 8.62 11.46
CA TYR A 313 -23.04 8.63 12.70
C TYR A 313 -22.01 9.77 12.73
N HIS A 314 -21.32 10.02 11.61
CA HIS A 314 -20.39 11.15 11.47
C HIS A 314 -21.07 12.52 11.69
N LEU A 315 -22.26 12.72 11.12
CA LEU A 315 -23.05 13.95 11.36
C LEU A 315 -23.44 14.12 12.83
N MET A 316 -23.67 13.03 13.57
CA MET A 316 -23.92 13.11 15.02
C MET A 316 -22.65 13.50 15.80
N HIS A 317 -21.46 13.08 15.36
CA HIS A 317 -20.19 13.60 15.88
C HIS A 317 -20.00 15.09 15.58
N SER A 318 -20.29 15.53 14.35
CA SER A 318 -20.32 16.96 13.97
C SER A 318 -21.26 17.77 14.87
N ALA A 319 -22.47 17.27 15.12
CA ALA A 319 -23.42 17.90 16.03
C ALA A 319 -22.84 18.03 17.45
N GLY A 320 -22.18 16.99 17.96
CA GLY A 320 -21.48 17.04 19.26
C GLY A 320 -20.39 18.11 19.33
N ARG A 321 -19.66 18.35 18.23
CA ARG A 321 -18.67 19.44 18.13
C ARG A 321 -19.32 20.81 18.17
N HIS A 322 -20.39 21.01 17.40
CA HIS A 322 -21.16 22.25 17.44
C HIS A 322 -21.68 22.58 18.84
N LEU A 323 -22.12 21.58 19.61
CA LEU A 323 -22.51 21.78 21.01
C LEU A 323 -21.34 22.24 21.90
N ARG A 324 -20.16 21.60 21.77
CA ARG A 324 -18.97 22.02 22.53
C ARG A 324 -18.54 23.46 22.22
N ARG A 325 -18.84 23.95 21.01
CA ARG A 325 -18.60 25.33 20.57
C ARG A 325 -19.72 26.30 20.91
N GLY A 326 -20.73 25.86 21.67
CA GLY A 326 -21.87 26.71 22.05
C GLY A 326 -22.81 27.06 20.90
N ASN A 327 -22.84 26.26 19.83
CA ASN A 327 -23.72 26.47 18.66
C ASN A 327 -24.82 25.38 18.57
N PRO A 328 -25.87 25.47 19.40
CA PRO A 328 -26.93 24.45 19.44
C PRO A 328 -27.76 24.39 18.16
N ASP A 329 -27.96 25.52 17.45
CA ASP A 329 -28.71 25.54 16.19
C ASP A 329 -28.00 24.74 15.09
N ALA A 330 -26.68 24.89 14.98
CA ALA A 330 -25.88 24.08 14.04
C ALA A 330 -25.91 22.60 14.41
N ALA A 331 -25.82 22.26 15.71
CA ALA A 331 -25.92 20.88 16.16
C ALA A 331 -27.27 20.25 15.79
N VAL A 332 -28.38 20.97 15.97
CA VAL A 332 -29.71 20.47 15.60
C VAL A 332 -29.87 20.31 14.09
N ARG A 333 -29.27 21.19 13.29
CA ARG A 333 -29.24 21.03 11.81
C ARG A 333 -28.50 19.75 11.41
N ASP A 334 -27.36 19.46 12.02
CA ASP A 334 -26.62 18.22 11.72
C ASP A 334 -27.35 16.98 12.22
N LEU A 335 -28.00 17.02 13.38
CA LEU A 335 -28.90 15.94 13.84
C LEU A 335 -30.04 15.69 12.85
N ARG A 336 -30.68 16.76 12.35
CA ARG A 336 -31.71 16.65 11.32
C ARG A 336 -31.15 15.96 10.07
N ARG A 337 -30.00 16.40 9.57
CA ARG A 337 -29.34 15.80 8.40
C ARG A 337 -29.03 14.32 8.64
N ALA A 338 -28.49 13.96 9.80
CA ALA A 338 -28.24 12.57 10.17
C ALA A 338 -29.51 11.71 10.12
N CYS A 339 -30.63 12.23 10.64
CA CYS A 339 -31.91 11.55 10.59
C CYS A 339 -32.48 11.44 9.17
N VAL A 340 -32.28 12.44 8.31
CA VAL A 340 -32.66 12.37 6.88
C VAL A 340 -31.87 11.26 6.18
N VAL A 341 -30.56 11.16 6.43
CA VAL A 341 -29.71 10.07 5.92
C VAL A 341 -30.26 8.70 6.36
N LEU A 342 -30.57 8.54 7.65
CA LEU A 342 -31.12 7.29 8.17
C LEU A 342 -32.47 6.91 7.56
N LEU A 343 -33.31 7.89 7.23
CA LEU A 343 -34.60 7.64 6.59
C LEU A 343 -34.48 7.21 5.12
N GLY A 344 -33.34 7.49 4.46
CA GLY A 344 -33.09 7.12 3.06
C GLY A 344 -34.04 7.76 2.05
N ALA A 345 -34.79 8.79 2.45
CA ALA A 345 -35.81 9.44 1.62
C ALA A 345 -35.78 10.96 1.84
N PRO A 346 -36.10 11.75 0.80
CA PRO A 346 -36.20 13.20 0.94
C PRO A 346 -37.29 13.55 1.95
N VAL A 347 -36.95 14.46 2.86
CA VAL A 347 -37.85 15.00 3.85
C VAL A 347 -38.18 16.44 3.46
N PRO A 348 -39.46 16.85 3.38
CA PRO A 348 -39.81 18.24 3.10
C PRO A 348 -39.17 19.20 4.10
N ASP A 349 -38.62 20.31 3.62
CA ASP A 349 -37.92 21.30 4.45
C ASP A 349 -38.81 21.87 5.57
N GLU A 350 -40.11 21.97 5.34
CA GLU A 350 -41.13 22.45 6.29
C GLU A 350 -41.39 21.48 7.46
N THR A 351 -40.96 20.22 7.35
CA THR A 351 -41.15 19.23 8.43
C THR A 351 -40.34 19.68 9.64
N ASP A 352 -40.95 19.81 10.83
CA ASP A 352 -40.20 20.17 12.03
C ASP A 352 -39.13 19.11 12.40
N THR A 353 -38.07 19.52 13.10
CA THR A 353 -36.95 18.63 13.41
C THR A 353 -37.33 17.49 14.37
N ALA A 354 -38.22 17.73 15.34
CA ALA A 354 -38.64 16.70 16.28
C ALA A 354 -39.38 15.54 15.59
N THR A 355 -40.23 15.86 14.61
CA THR A 355 -40.94 14.92 13.75
C THR A 355 -39.96 14.11 12.91
N VAL A 356 -38.93 14.75 12.33
CA VAL A 356 -37.87 14.03 11.58
C VAL A 356 -37.11 13.06 12.48
N LEU A 357 -36.68 13.50 13.67
CA LEU A 357 -35.99 12.65 14.64
C LEU A 357 -36.87 11.48 15.07
N ARG A 358 -38.14 11.75 15.42
CA ARG A 358 -39.09 10.71 15.84
C ARG A 358 -39.29 9.67 14.73
N ARG A 359 -39.49 10.12 13.48
CA ARG A 359 -39.63 9.21 12.33
C ARG A 359 -38.37 8.36 12.14
N ALA A 360 -37.18 8.95 12.25
CA ALA A 360 -35.92 8.22 12.12
C ALA A 360 -35.77 7.17 13.23
N VAL A 361 -35.98 7.54 14.50
CA VAL A 361 -35.85 6.63 15.66
C VAL A 361 -36.82 5.46 15.60
N LEU A 362 -38.07 5.70 15.19
CA LEU A 362 -39.12 4.69 15.05
C LEU A 362 -38.99 3.83 13.79
N SER A 363 -38.13 4.21 12.85
CA SER A 363 -37.85 3.38 11.67
C SER A 363 -36.97 2.17 12.04
N THR A 364 -36.88 1.22 11.11
CA THR A 364 -35.99 0.05 11.24
C THR A 364 -34.55 0.35 10.83
N ALA A 365 -34.28 1.53 10.25
CA ALA A 365 -32.98 1.91 9.72
C ALA A 365 -31.88 2.15 10.80
N PRO A 366 -32.14 2.88 11.92
CA PRO A 366 -31.09 3.11 12.90
C PRO A 366 -30.72 1.83 13.65
N ARG A 367 -29.43 1.54 13.62
CA ARG A 367 -28.77 0.57 14.52
C ARG A 367 -28.55 1.16 15.92
N GLU A 368 -28.12 0.32 16.87
CA GLU A 368 -27.94 0.69 18.28
C GLU A 368 -26.98 1.88 18.46
N HIS A 369 -25.85 1.89 17.78
CA HIS A 369 -24.85 2.97 17.89
C HIS A 369 -25.42 4.33 17.49
N HIS A 370 -26.27 4.40 16.47
CA HIS A 370 -26.97 5.63 16.09
C HIS A 370 -27.90 6.12 17.19
N ARG A 371 -28.68 5.22 17.81
CA ARG A 371 -29.60 5.57 18.90
C ARG A 371 -28.84 6.10 20.11
N THR A 372 -27.75 5.41 20.48
CA THR A 372 -26.87 5.82 21.59
C THR A 372 -26.26 7.19 21.34
N LYS A 373 -25.74 7.44 20.13
CA LYS A 373 -25.11 8.73 19.81
C LYS A 373 -26.13 9.86 19.71
N LEU A 374 -27.29 9.62 19.11
CA LEU A 374 -28.38 10.58 19.06
C LEU A 374 -28.82 10.99 20.48
N TYR A 375 -28.97 10.01 21.37
CA TYR A 375 -29.29 10.27 22.77
C TYR A 375 -28.20 11.07 23.48
N GLU A 376 -26.92 10.73 23.26
CA GLU A 376 -25.78 11.47 23.80
C GLU A 376 -25.79 12.95 23.38
N VAL A 377 -26.04 13.23 22.10
CA VAL A 377 -26.04 14.61 21.60
C VAL A 377 -27.25 15.40 22.11
N VAL A 378 -28.45 14.83 22.06
CA VAL A 378 -29.68 15.53 22.50
C VAL A 378 -29.65 15.83 24.00
N THR A 379 -29.11 14.92 24.82
CA THR A 379 -29.00 15.17 26.28
C THR A 379 -28.02 16.28 26.63
N LYS A 380 -26.99 16.49 25.81
CA LYS A 380 -25.99 17.56 25.92
C LYS A 380 -26.45 18.93 25.44
N LEU A 381 -27.64 19.06 24.84
CA LEU A 381 -28.20 20.37 24.52
C LEU A 381 -28.40 21.21 25.80
N PRO A 382 -28.15 22.54 25.77
CA PRO A 382 -28.38 23.41 26.91
C PRO A 382 -29.83 23.35 27.40
N GLU A 383 -30.05 23.38 28.70
CA GLU A 383 -31.41 23.30 29.26
C GLU A 383 -32.31 24.46 28.83
N SER A 384 -31.70 25.62 28.60
CA SER A 384 -32.35 26.84 28.10
C SER A 384 -32.68 26.80 26.61
N TYR A 385 -32.21 25.79 25.87
CA TYR A 385 -32.48 25.66 24.45
C TYR A 385 -33.90 25.14 24.22
N ALA A 386 -34.80 26.02 23.77
CA ALA A 386 -36.24 25.79 23.68
C ALA A 386 -36.64 24.42 23.05
N PRO A 387 -36.05 23.97 21.93
CA PRO A 387 -36.39 22.68 21.33
C PRO A 387 -35.97 21.44 22.14
N ARG A 388 -35.10 21.55 23.16
CA ARG A 388 -34.49 20.40 23.83
C ARG A 388 -35.51 19.39 24.34
N ALA A 389 -36.55 19.85 25.04
CA ALA A 389 -37.56 18.97 25.63
C ALA A 389 -38.33 18.18 24.57
N GLU A 390 -38.66 18.84 23.45
CA GLU A 390 -39.35 18.24 22.32
C GLU A 390 -38.48 17.20 21.61
N LEU A 391 -37.21 17.53 21.34
CA LEU A 391 -36.25 16.61 20.73
C LEU A 391 -35.97 15.40 21.64
N PHE A 392 -35.86 15.62 22.95
CA PHE A 392 -35.68 14.53 23.92
C PHE A 392 -36.89 13.60 23.96
N TYR A 393 -38.11 14.16 23.96
CA TYR A 393 -39.34 13.39 23.87
C TYR A 393 -39.40 12.59 22.56
N ALA A 394 -39.02 13.18 21.43
CA ALA A 394 -39.01 12.52 20.12
C ALA A 394 -38.15 11.25 20.07
N ILE A 395 -37.01 11.24 20.78
CA ILE A 395 -36.08 10.09 20.76
C ILE A 395 -36.32 9.06 21.88
N THR A 396 -37.09 9.42 22.91
CA THR A 396 -37.39 8.53 24.05
C THR A 396 -38.79 7.93 24.00
N THR A 397 -39.70 8.50 23.18
CA THR A 397 -41.07 7.99 23.05
C THR A 397 -41.06 6.62 22.37
N PRO A 398 -41.52 5.55 23.06
CA PRO A 398 -41.62 4.25 22.44
C PRO A 398 -42.60 4.28 21.26
N ALA A 399 -42.39 3.40 20.28
CA ALA A 399 -43.37 3.20 19.22
C ALA A 399 -44.74 2.94 19.85
N PRO A 400 -45.82 3.62 19.41
CA PRO A 400 -47.16 3.23 19.85
C PRO A 400 -47.32 1.75 19.56
N ALA A 401 -47.79 0.98 20.56
CA ALA A 401 -48.04 -0.44 20.39
C ALA A 401 -48.85 -0.62 19.10
N PRO A 402 -48.51 -1.59 18.23
CA PRO A 402 -49.29 -1.84 17.03
C PRO A 402 -50.75 -1.96 17.47
N VAL A 403 -51.59 -1.06 16.97
CA VAL A 403 -53.03 -1.14 17.23
C VAL A 403 -53.41 -2.54 16.82
N ALA A 404 -53.79 -3.37 17.80
CA ALA A 404 -54.26 -4.71 17.53
C ALA A 404 -55.42 -4.52 16.54
N LEU A 405 -55.17 -4.90 15.28
CA LEU A 405 -56.24 -4.96 14.30
C LEU A 405 -57.34 -5.80 14.97
N PRO A 406 -58.60 -5.31 15.00
CA PRO A 406 -59.69 -6.11 15.54
C PRO A 406 -59.59 -7.49 14.87
N PRO A 407 -59.70 -8.59 15.65
CA PRO A 407 -59.46 -9.93 15.14
C PRO A 407 -60.25 -10.09 13.85
N GLU A 408 -59.52 -10.37 12.77
CA GLU A 408 -60.12 -10.61 11.47
C GLU A 408 -61.21 -11.67 11.69
N PRO A 409 -62.48 -11.40 11.31
CA PRO A 409 -63.57 -12.34 11.56
C PRO A 409 -63.17 -13.68 10.98
N ALA A 410 -63.19 -14.71 11.82
CA ALA A 410 -62.73 -16.05 11.48
C ALA A 410 -63.28 -16.42 10.09
N PRO A 411 -62.42 -16.82 9.13
CA PRO A 411 -62.90 -17.22 7.82
C PRO A 411 -63.95 -18.33 8.00
N PRO A 412 -65.06 -18.29 7.24
CA PRO A 412 -66.10 -19.30 7.36
C PRO A 412 -65.48 -20.69 7.19
N VAL A 413 -65.66 -21.53 8.21
CA VAL A 413 -65.20 -22.91 8.24
C VAL A 413 -65.73 -23.63 7.01
N ARG A 414 -64.90 -23.78 5.98
CA ARG A 414 -65.21 -24.66 4.86
C ARG A 414 -65.08 -26.11 5.35
N PRO A 415 -66.05 -26.97 5.04
CA PRO A 415 -65.98 -28.38 5.41
C PRO A 415 -64.70 -29.00 4.84
N VAL A 416 -63.93 -29.60 5.74
CA VAL A 416 -62.71 -30.35 5.47
C VAL A 416 -63.03 -31.45 4.46
N ARG A 417 -62.55 -31.29 3.22
CA ARG A 417 -62.37 -32.43 2.32
C ARG A 417 -61.08 -33.12 2.73
N THR A 418 -61.23 -34.35 3.20
CA THR A 418 -60.14 -35.31 3.41
C THR A 418 -59.29 -35.42 2.15
N PRO A 419 -57.95 -35.23 2.23
CA PRO A 419 -57.06 -35.51 1.12
C PRO A 419 -56.76 -37.02 1.05
N PRO A 420 -56.66 -37.60 -0.15
CA PRO A 420 -56.17 -38.97 -0.32
C PRO A 420 -54.66 -39.03 -0.05
N MET A 421 -54.24 -40.17 0.49
CA MET A 421 -52.86 -40.54 0.81
C MET A 421 -51.89 -40.49 -0.39
N ASN A 422 -50.64 -40.15 -0.03
CA ASN A 422 -49.36 -40.56 -0.63
C ASN A 422 -48.94 -40.04 -2.01
N ARG A 423 -47.87 -39.22 -2.03
CA ARG A 423 -46.51 -39.65 -2.44
C ARG A 423 -45.44 -38.61 -2.03
N PRO A 424 -44.19 -39.05 -1.75
CA PRO A 424 -43.10 -38.17 -1.31
C PRO A 424 -42.39 -37.54 -2.51
N ALA A 425 -42.03 -36.26 -2.41
CA ALA A 425 -41.15 -35.61 -3.38
C ALA A 425 -40.16 -34.68 -2.68
N ALA A 426 -38.91 -35.16 -2.69
CA ALA A 426 -37.63 -34.45 -2.82
C ALA A 426 -37.48 -33.05 -2.19
N THR A 427 -36.66 -33.02 -1.15
CA THR A 427 -35.96 -31.84 -0.63
C THR A 427 -34.94 -31.31 -1.65
N PRO A 428 -35.00 -30.04 -2.09
CA PRO A 428 -33.85 -29.39 -2.70
C PRO A 428 -33.00 -28.77 -1.59
N GLY A 429 -31.83 -29.36 -1.37
CA GLY A 429 -30.79 -28.79 -0.51
C GLY A 429 -30.23 -27.51 -1.11
N TYR A 430 -30.02 -26.50 -0.26
CA TYR A 430 -29.17 -25.37 -0.59
C TYR A 430 -27.75 -25.60 -0.06
N PRO A 431 -26.70 -25.31 -0.84
CA PRO A 431 -25.35 -25.70 -0.53
C PRO A 431 -24.67 -24.74 0.44
N HIS A 432 -23.92 -25.33 1.36
CA HIS A 432 -22.94 -24.69 2.23
C HIS A 432 -21.89 -23.92 1.40
N TRP A 433 -21.67 -22.65 1.78
CA TRP A 433 -20.58 -21.82 1.28
C TRP A 433 -19.37 -22.03 2.21
N THR A 434 -18.58 -23.06 1.93
CA THR A 434 -17.26 -23.27 2.52
C THR A 434 -16.33 -23.87 1.46
N GLU A 435 -15.08 -23.44 1.48
CA GLU A 435 -13.92 -24.00 0.75
C GLU A 435 -13.76 -23.65 -0.73
N ARG A 436 -13.25 -22.43 -1.00
CA ARG A 436 -12.29 -22.19 -2.10
C ARG A 436 -11.33 -21.08 -1.69
N ASN A 437 -10.18 -21.48 -1.14
CA ASN A 437 -8.87 -20.82 -1.32
C ASN A 437 -7.79 -21.56 -0.50
N ARG A 438 -7.45 -22.75 -0.97
CA ARG A 438 -6.13 -23.35 -0.76
C ARG A 438 -5.69 -23.93 -2.11
N ARG A 439 -5.02 -23.10 -2.91
CA ARG A 439 -4.11 -23.55 -3.95
C ARG A 439 -2.86 -22.71 -3.86
N SER A 440 -1.76 -23.36 -3.47
CA SER A 440 -0.40 -22.84 -3.63
C SER A 440 -0.08 -22.79 -5.13
N PRO A 441 0.60 -21.74 -5.62
CA PRO A 441 1.02 -21.64 -7.00
C PRO A 441 2.47 -22.13 -7.13
N LEU A 442 2.71 -23.43 -7.07
CA LEU A 442 4.05 -24.01 -7.38
C LEU A 442 4.00 -25.42 -8.01
N ASP A 443 2.84 -25.87 -8.47
CA ASP A 443 2.75 -27.04 -9.34
C ASP A 443 2.17 -26.58 -10.68
N ASP A 444 3.05 -26.20 -11.60
CA ASP A 444 3.03 -26.53 -13.04
C ASP A 444 4.10 -25.72 -13.79
N ASP A 445 4.89 -26.45 -14.60
CA ASP A 445 6.04 -26.09 -15.47
C ASP A 445 7.45 -25.93 -14.86
#